data_AF-A0A090QXR1-F1
#
_entry.id   AF-A0A090QXR1-F1
#
_cell.length_a   1.000
_cell.length_b   1.000
_cell.length_c   1.000
_cell.angle_alpha   90.00
_cell.angle_beta   90.00
_cell.angle_gamma   90.00
#
_symmetry.space_group_name_H-M   'P 1'
#
loop_
_entity.id
_entity.type
_entity.pdbx_description
1 polymer ?
#
loop_
_entity_poly.entity_id
_entity_poly.type
_entity_poly.pdbx_seq_one_letter_code
_entity_poly.pdbx_strand_id
1 'polypeptide(L)'
;MTDRPGLDFSFSGLKTFAANTIRANGDDDQTRADIAYAFQEAVVDTLAIKCKRALKQTGFKRLVIAGGVSANKHLRAQLEEMMRKMHGEVFYHVPSFARITGQ
;
A
#
# COMPACT_ATOMS: atom_id res chain seq x y z
N MET A 1 -8.14 -9.44 -4.10
CA MET A 1 -8.02 -8.05 -4.64
C MET A 1 -6.87 -7.93 -5.64
N THR A 2 -5.78 -8.65 -5.36
CA THR A 2 -4.60 -8.85 -6.21
C THR A 2 -4.88 -9.64 -7.49
N ASP A 3 -5.83 -10.58 -7.49
CA ASP A 3 -6.05 -11.50 -8.62
C ASP A 3 -6.98 -10.96 -9.71
N ARG A 4 -7.67 -9.84 -9.46
CA ARG A 4 -8.55 -9.22 -10.45
C ARG A 4 -7.74 -8.48 -11.51
N PRO A 5 -8.02 -8.68 -12.82
CA PRO A 5 -7.39 -7.89 -13.88
C PRO A 5 -7.74 -6.40 -13.74
N GLY A 6 -6.93 -5.54 -14.34
CA GLY A 6 -7.11 -4.09 -14.27
C GLY A 6 -6.35 -3.40 -13.12
N LEU A 7 -6.49 -2.07 -13.10
CA LEU A 7 -5.75 -1.16 -12.23
C LEU A 7 -6.58 -0.64 -11.05
N ASP A 8 -7.88 -0.89 -11.03
CA ASP A 8 -8.76 -0.48 -9.94
C ASP A 8 -8.52 -1.31 -8.68
N PHE A 9 -8.64 -0.67 -7.52
CA PHE A 9 -8.57 -1.28 -6.20
C PHE A 9 -9.45 -0.53 -5.20
N SER A 10 -9.89 -1.21 -4.15
CA SER A 10 -10.67 -0.61 -3.06
C SER A 10 -10.35 -1.27 -1.74
N PHE A 11 -10.09 -0.46 -0.71
CA PHE A 11 -9.81 -0.94 0.63
C PHE A 11 -11.05 -1.00 1.54
N SER A 12 -12.26 -0.75 1.03
CA SER A 12 -13.47 -0.77 1.87
C SER A 12 -13.70 -2.14 2.52
N GLY A 13 -13.65 -3.21 1.72
CA GLY A 13 -13.80 -4.58 2.24
C GLY A 13 -12.68 -4.99 3.20
N LEU A 14 -11.44 -4.56 2.93
CA LEU A 14 -10.30 -4.83 3.82
C LEU A 14 -10.47 -4.15 5.18
N LYS A 15 -10.97 -2.91 5.21
CA LYS A 15 -11.29 -2.20 6.45
C LYS A 15 -12.37 -2.91 7.26
N THR A 16 -13.45 -3.35 6.60
CA THR A 16 -14.51 -4.12 7.27
C THR A 16 -13.98 -5.43 7.83
N PHE A 17 -13.15 -6.15 7.06
CA PHE A 17 -12.54 -7.38 7.52
C PHE A 17 -11.65 -7.14 8.74
N ALA A 18 -10.75 -6.16 8.70
CA ALA A 18 -9.89 -5.82 9.83
C ALA A 18 -10.70 -5.43 11.08
N ALA A 19 -11.75 -4.62 10.92
CA ALA A 19 -12.63 -4.25 12.04
C ALA A 19 -13.33 -5.47 12.66
N ASN A 20 -13.77 -6.43 11.84
CA ASN A 20 -14.36 -7.67 12.32
C ASN A 20 -13.33 -8.56 13.01
N THR A 21 -12.11 -8.65 12.48
CA THR A 21 -11.00 -9.40 13.10
C THR A 21 -10.65 -8.83 14.46
N ILE A 22 -10.57 -7.50 14.61
CA ILE A 22 -10.34 -6.85 15.91
C ILE A 22 -11.46 -7.22 16.90
N ARG A 23 -12.73 -7.17 16.47
CA ARG A 23 -13.88 -7.51 17.33
C ARG A 23 -13.92 -8.99 17.74
N ALA A 24 -13.38 -9.88 16.90
CA ALA A 24 -13.43 -11.32 17.09
C ALA A 24 -12.24 -11.89 17.88
N ASN A 25 -11.19 -11.10 18.08
CA ASN A 25 -9.99 -11.51 18.82
C ASN A 25 -9.84 -10.70 20.11
N GLY A 26 -8.87 -11.05 20.95
CA GLY A 26 -8.52 -10.28 22.13
C GLY A 26 -7.97 -8.89 21.77
N ASP A 27 -7.94 -7.98 22.75
CA ASP A 27 -7.44 -6.61 22.59
C ASP A 27 -6.06 -6.42 23.22
N ASP A 28 -5.26 -7.49 23.29
CA ASP A 28 -3.87 -7.38 23.75
C ASP A 28 -2.98 -6.74 22.68
N ASP A 29 -1.86 -6.16 23.12
CA ASP A 29 -0.97 -5.41 22.25
C ASP A 29 -0.36 -6.25 21.11
N GLN A 30 -0.13 -7.55 21.32
CA GLN A 30 0.40 -8.42 20.28
C GLN A 30 -0.65 -8.67 19.20
N THR A 31 -1.88 -9.01 19.60
CA THR A 31 -2.99 -9.18 18.65
C THR A 31 -3.23 -7.91 17.83
N ARG A 32 -3.20 -6.73 18.45
CA ARG A 32 -3.33 -5.45 17.75
C ARG A 32 -2.19 -5.21 16.76
N ALA A 33 -0.95 -5.52 17.15
CA ALA A 33 0.21 -5.40 16.29
C ALA A 33 0.12 -6.33 15.08
N ASP A 34 -0.29 -7.59 15.29
CA ASP A 34 -0.42 -8.60 14.23
C ASP A 34 -1.50 -8.21 13.22
N ILE A 35 -2.66 -7.73 13.69
CA ILE A 35 -3.73 -7.24 12.81
C ILE A 35 -3.27 -6.02 12.02
N ALA A 36 -2.59 -5.07 12.67
CA ALA A 36 -2.08 -3.87 12.01
C ALA A 36 -1.02 -4.22 10.95
N TYR A 37 -0.14 -5.17 11.26
CA TYR A 37 0.87 -5.68 10.33
C TYR A 37 0.21 -6.34 9.12
N ALA A 38 -0.70 -7.30 9.34
CA ALA A 38 -1.40 -7.98 8.26
C ALA A 38 -2.21 -7.00 7.38
N PHE A 39 -2.82 -5.97 7.97
CA PHE A 39 -3.50 -4.92 7.22
C PHE A 39 -2.53 -4.10 6.37
N GLN A 40 -1.40 -3.68 6.94
CA GLN A 40 -0.37 -2.93 6.22
C GLN A 40 0.16 -3.73 5.03
N GLU A 41 0.55 -4.98 5.25
CA GLU A 41 1.05 -5.90 4.21
C GLU A 41 0.03 -6.01 3.06
N ALA A 42 -1.24 -6.28 3.37
CA ALA A 42 -2.28 -6.42 2.35
C ALA A 42 -2.49 -5.14 1.51
N VAL A 43 -2.39 -3.95 2.14
CA VAL A 43 -2.47 -2.67 1.44
C VAL A 43 -1.26 -2.48 0.53
N VAL A 44 -0.06 -2.69 1.06
CA VAL A 44 1.19 -2.48 0.33
C VAL A 44 1.31 -3.43 -0.86
N ASP A 45 1.00 -4.71 -0.68
CA ASP A 45 0.98 -5.70 -1.75
C ASP A 45 0.05 -5.30 -2.88
N THR A 46 -1.16 -4.86 -2.52
CA THR A 46 -2.14 -4.40 -3.52
C THR A 46 -1.58 -3.23 -4.32
N LEU A 47 -0.99 -2.23 -3.67
CA LEU A 47 -0.39 -1.09 -4.35
C LEU A 47 0.77 -1.50 -5.25
N ALA A 48 1.70 -2.31 -4.75
CA ALA A 48 2.85 -2.78 -5.51
C ALA A 48 2.42 -3.56 -6.78
N ILE A 49 1.46 -4.48 -6.66
CA ILE A 49 0.93 -5.24 -7.81
C ILE A 49 0.29 -4.31 -8.84
N LYS A 50 -0.47 -3.31 -8.41
CA LYS A 50 -1.17 -2.37 -9.30
C LYS A 50 -0.18 -1.44 -9.99
N CYS A 51 0.80 -0.90 -9.27
CA CYS A 51 1.90 -0.11 -9.85
C CYS A 51 2.69 -0.94 -10.89
N LYS A 52 3.06 -2.19 -10.56
CA LYS A 52 3.75 -3.09 -11.48
C LYS A 52 2.98 -3.30 -12.79
N ARG A 53 1.67 -3.53 -12.69
CA ARG A 53 0.79 -3.71 -13.85
C ARG A 53 0.71 -2.43 -14.69
N ALA A 54 0.51 -1.27 -14.06
CA ALA A 54 0.45 0.01 -14.75
C ALA A 54 1.76 0.32 -15.50
N LEU A 55 2.92 0.07 -14.88
CA LEU A 55 4.22 0.25 -15.52
C LEU A 55 4.43 -0.71 -16.70
N LYS A 56 3.99 -1.97 -16.57
CA LYS A 56 4.02 -2.93 -17.69
C LYS A 56 3.13 -2.51 -18.84
N GLN A 57 1.94 -1.97 -18.55
CA GLN A 57 0.98 -1.54 -19.58
C GLN A 57 1.41 -0.26 -20.30
N THR A 58 2.03 0.68 -19.58
CA THR A 58 2.46 1.97 -20.14
C THR A 58 3.87 1.95 -20.73
N GLY A 59 4.71 0.99 -20.33
CA GLY A 59 6.13 0.95 -20.69
C GLY A 59 7.00 1.96 -19.93
N PHE A 60 6.43 2.73 -18.99
CA PHE A 60 7.19 3.70 -18.21
C PHE A 60 8.20 3.03 -17.26
N LYS A 61 9.31 3.72 -17.04
CA LYS A 61 10.41 3.29 -16.17
C LYS A 61 10.53 4.08 -14.87
N ARG A 62 9.67 5.10 -14.68
CA ARG A 62 9.66 5.96 -13.52
C ARG A 62 8.33 5.86 -12.80
N LEU A 63 8.38 5.63 -11.49
CA LEU A 63 7.23 5.60 -10.60
C LEU A 63 7.37 6.74 -9.59
N VAL A 64 6.32 7.55 -9.42
CA VAL A 64 6.29 8.62 -8.41
C VAL A 64 5.19 8.30 -7.41
N ILE A 65 5.53 8.28 -6.13
CA ILE A 65 4.57 8.08 -5.03
C ILE A 65 4.47 9.38 -4.24
N ALA A 66 3.25 9.94 -4.20
CA ALA A 66 2.93 11.16 -3.48
C ALA A 66 1.82 10.95 -2.44
N GLY A 67 1.71 11.87 -1.49
CA GLY A 67 0.72 11.84 -0.41
C GLY A 67 1.25 11.21 0.88
N GLY A 68 0.44 11.21 1.94
CA GLY A 68 0.91 10.81 3.29
C GLY A 68 1.35 9.35 3.40
N VAL A 69 0.73 8.46 2.63
CA VAL A 69 1.09 7.03 2.59
C VAL A 69 2.49 6.83 2.03
N SER A 70 3.03 7.78 1.26
CA SER A 70 4.42 7.72 0.77
C SER A 70 5.46 7.75 1.89
N ALA A 71 5.09 8.14 3.12
CA ALA A 71 5.98 8.07 4.28
C ALA A 71 6.14 6.64 4.86
N ASN A 72 5.30 5.69 4.43
CA ASN A 72 5.36 4.31 4.92
C ASN A 72 6.65 3.62 4.43
N LYS A 73 7.53 3.27 5.36
CA LYS A 73 8.85 2.68 5.06
C LYS A 73 8.74 1.29 4.41
N HIS A 74 7.77 0.48 4.81
CA HIS A 74 7.55 -0.85 4.26
C HIS A 74 7.11 -0.76 2.79
N LEU A 75 6.18 0.14 2.47
CA LEU A 75 5.79 0.45 1.09
C LEU A 75 6.99 0.91 0.24
N ARG A 76 7.85 1.77 0.79
CA ARG A 76 9.05 2.23 0.07
C ARG A 76 9.95 1.06 -0.29
N ALA A 77 10.33 0.25 0.70
CA ALA A 77 11.23 -0.88 0.50
C ALA A 77 10.70 -1.84 -0.59
N GLN A 78 9.40 -2.16 -0.56
CA GLN A 78 8.80 -3.07 -1.53
C GLN A 78 8.75 -2.48 -2.94
N LEU A 79 8.43 -1.18 -3.08
CA LEU A 79 8.43 -0.51 -4.39
C LEU A 79 9.84 -0.32 -4.95
N GLU A 80 10.82 0.00 -4.11
CA GLU A 80 12.23 0.09 -4.51
C GLU A 80 12.74 -1.25 -5.03
N GLU A 81 12.48 -2.34 -4.32
CA GLU A 81 12.84 -3.69 -4.78
C GLU A 81 12.14 -4.04 -6.10
N MET A 82 10.84 -3.75 -6.21
CA MET A 82 10.06 -3.99 -7.42
C MET A 82 10.64 -3.21 -8.61
N MET A 83 10.95 -1.93 -8.45
CA MET A 83 11.49 -1.08 -9.51
C MET A 83 12.91 -1.48 -9.90
N ARG A 84 13.75 -1.88 -8.94
CA ARG A 84 15.08 -2.43 -9.22
C ARG A 84 14.99 -3.67 -10.12
N LYS A 85 14.08 -4.60 -9.84
CA LYS A 85 13.84 -5.80 -10.67
C LYS A 85 13.31 -5.46 -12.07
N MET A 86 12.72 -4.29 -12.27
CA MET A 86 12.18 -3.82 -13.54
C MET A 86 13.12 -2.89 -14.32
N HIS A 87 14.33 -2.64 -13.79
CA HIS A 87 15.28 -1.65 -14.29
C HIS A 87 14.62 -0.26 -14.43
N GLY A 88 13.97 0.19 -13.37
CA GLY A 88 13.35 1.52 -13.29
C GLY A 88 13.64 2.21 -11.96
N GLU A 89 13.14 3.43 -11.83
CA GLU A 89 13.39 4.32 -10.70
C GLU A 89 12.08 4.68 -9.99
N VAL A 90 12.14 4.79 -8.66
CA VAL A 90 11.02 5.27 -7.83
C VAL A 90 11.40 6.55 -7.10
N PHE A 91 10.48 7.51 -7.08
CA PHE A 91 10.64 8.78 -6.39
C PHE A 91 9.50 8.98 -5.39
N TYR A 92 9.83 9.55 -4.24
CA TYR A 92 8.88 9.79 -3.15
C TYR A 92 8.76 11.28 -2.87
N HIS A 93 7.52 11.76 -2.86
CA HIS A 93 7.20 13.10 -2.38
C HIS A 93 6.34 12.99 -1.13
N VAL A 94 6.86 13.48 -0.01
CA VAL A 94 6.09 13.62 1.24
C VAL A 94 5.78 15.10 1.40
N PRO A 95 4.54 15.56 1.16
CA PRO A 95 4.17 16.92 1.48
C PRO A 95 4.34 17.14 2.99
N SER A 96 4.90 18.28 3.40
CA SER A 96 5.02 18.67 4.82
C SER A 96 3.67 18.73 5.55
N PHE A 97 2.57 18.75 4.79
CA PHE A 97 1.20 18.87 5.26
C PHE A 97 0.30 17.73 4.78
N ALA A 98 0.77 16.48 4.79
CA ALA A 98 0.01 15.32 4.32
C ALA A 98 -1.19 14.90 5.22
N ARG A 99 -1.89 15.87 5.81
CA ARG A 99 -3.27 15.73 6.29
C ARG A 99 -4.21 16.10 5.15
N ILE A 100 -4.94 15.12 4.61
CA ILE A 100 -6.20 15.44 3.94
C ILE A 100 -7.23 15.59 5.06
N THR A 101 -7.29 16.78 5.66
CA THR A 101 -8.44 17.24 6.42
C THR A 101 -8.70 18.69 6.06
N GLY A 102 -9.76 18.91 5.29
CA GLY A 102 -10.62 20.06 5.52
C GLY A 102 -11.42 19.79 6.80
N GLN A 103 -10.77 20.02 7.94
CA GLN A 103 -11.31 20.36 9.25
C GLN A 103 -10.17 21.01 10.04
#